data_AF-A0A7D9IHE1-F1
#
_entry.id   AF-A0A7D9IHE1-F1
#
_cell.length_a   1.000
_cell.length_b   1.000
_cell.length_c   1.000
_cell.angle_alpha   90.00
_cell.angle_beta   90.00
_cell.angle_gamma   90.00
#
_symmetry.space_group_name_H-M   'P 1'
#
loop_
_entity.id
_entity.type
_entity.pdbx_description
1 polymer ?
#
loop_
_entity_poly.entity_id
_entity_poly.type
_entity_poly.pdbx_seq_one_letter_code
_entity_poly.pdbx_strand_id
1 'polypeptide(L)'
;QAKEIKKRKEMGWDDEELNYTNTDNPYGDTHLLETFIWHKKHEKEGTTHLSEAEKVRRNQVKREEMKRELASVKRRRQEREQERMARDEEREMMQREKEGAYYQEWEKQEDMVSL
;
A
#
# COMPACT_ATOMS: atom_id res chain seq x y z
N GLN A 1 -20.30 15.54 18.63
CA GLN A 1 -20.53 14.69 17.43
C GLN A 1 -19.61 15.01 16.26
N ALA A 2 -19.63 16.22 15.65
CA ALA A 2 -18.79 16.51 14.47
C ALA A 2 -17.27 16.29 14.66
N LYS A 3 -16.71 16.67 15.82
CA LYS A 3 -15.29 16.43 16.16
C LYS A 3 -14.95 14.94 16.26
N GLU A 4 -15.91 14.12 16.65
CA GLU A 4 -15.72 12.68 16.87
C GLU A 4 -15.84 11.90 15.56
N ILE A 5 -16.81 12.27 14.71
CA ILE A 5 -16.91 11.77 13.33
C ILE A 5 -15.64 12.09 12.55
N LYS A 6 -15.11 13.31 12.70
CA LYS A 6 -13.83 13.71 12.08
C LYS A 6 -12.67 12.83 12.56
N LYS A 7 -12.58 12.57 13.88
CA LYS A 7 -11.56 11.70 14.46
C LYS A 7 -11.68 10.26 13.94
N ARG A 8 -12.89 9.73 13.77
CA ARG A 8 -13.13 8.38 13.21
C ARG A 8 -12.71 8.27 11.74
N LYS A 9 -13.07 9.25 10.91
CA LYS A 9 -12.59 9.32 9.52
C LYS A 9 -11.06 9.41 9.44
N GLU A 10 -10.42 10.17 10.32
CA GLU A 10 -8.95 10.25 10.40
C GLU A 10 -8.27 8.95 10.89
N MET A 11 -9.01 8.05 11.55
CA MET A 11 -8.55 6.71 11.92
C MET A 11 -8.73 5.68 10.79
N GLY A 12 -9.30 6.10 9.65
CA GLY A 12 -9.47 5.24 8.48
C GLY A 12 -10.76 4.43 8.49
N TRP A 13 -11.74 4.81 9.31
CA TRP A 13 -13.04 4.16 9.34
C TRP A 13 -13.82 4.49 8.06
N ASP A 14 -14.40 3.48 7.44
CA ASP A 14 -15.31 3.62 6.30
C ASP A 14 -16.74 4.00 6.75
N ASP A 15 -17.62 4.26 5.77
CA ASP A 15 -18.99 4.71 6.07
C ASP A 15 -19.83 3.62 6.77
N GLU A 16 -19.51 2.32 6.63
CA GLU A 16 -20.20 1.22 7.33
C GLU A 16 -19.72 1.11 8.79
N GLU A 17 -18.42 1.28 9.02
CA GLU A 17 -17.82 1.26 10.36
C GLU A 17 -18.30 2.46 11.19
N LEU A 18 -18.65 3.58 10.56
CA LEU A 18 -19.23 4.75 11.23
C LEU A 18 -20.61 4.49 11.84
N ASN A 19 -21.34 3.46 11.38
CA ASN A 19 -22.65 3.09 11.92
C ASN A 19 -22.57 2.34 13.25
N TYR A 20 -21.41 1.76 13.59
CA TYR A 20 -21.28 1.09 14.87
C TYR A 20 -21.29 2.08 16.03
N THR A 21 -22.14 1.75 17.01
CA THR A 21 -22.24 2.46 18.27
C THR A 21 -21.96 1.49 19.41
N ASN A 22 -21.62 2.02 20.59
CA ASN A 22 -21.44 1.20 21.81
C ASN A 22 -22.68 0.34 22.16
N THR A 23 -23.86 0.70 21.64
CA THR A 23 -25.13 0.00 21.91
C THR A 23 -25.57 -0.95 20.80
N ASP A 24 -25.00 -0.82 19.60
CA ASP A 24 -25.41 -1.56 18.39
C ASP A 24 -24.21 -2.29 17.77
N ASN A 25 -23.30 -2.76 18.64
CA ASN A 25 -22.15 -3.54 18.24
C ASN A 25 -22.54 -5.04 18.20
N PRO A 26 -22.49 -5.70 17.03
CA PRO A 26 -22.90 -7.11 16.90
C PRO A 26 -22.04 -8.09 17.70
N TYR A 27 -20.86 -7.65 18.17
CA TYR A 27 -19.96 -8.45 19.01
C TYR A 27 -20.14 -8.22 20.51
N GLY A 28 -21.12 -7.39 20.90
CA GLY A 28 -21.46 -7.14 22.31
C GLY A 28 -20.44 -6.31 23.09
N ASP A 29 -19.46 -5.69 22.42
CA ASP A 29 -18.52 -4.77 23.08
C ASP A 29 -19.18 -3.39 23.26
N THR A 30 -19.48 -3.08 24.53
CA THR A 30 -20.11 -1.84 24.99
C THR A 30 -19.17 -0.65 25.06
N HIS A 31 -17.87 -0.88 24.83
CA HIS A 31 -16.80 0.11 24.91
C HIS A 31 -16.06 0.26 23.57
N LEU A 32 -16.69 -0.13 22.46
CA LEU A 32 -16.11 -0.06 21.10
C LEU A 32 -15.47 1.31 20.76
N LEU A 33 -16.09 2.39 21.26
CA LEU A 33 -15.64 3.76 21.00
C LEU A 33 -14.52 4.23 21.96
N GLU A 34 -14.23 3.47 23.00
CA GLU A 34 -13.16 3.78 23.93
C GLU A 34 -11.79 3.47 23.31
N THR A 35 -10.78 4.25 23.69
CA THR A 35 -9.43 4.01 23.18
C THR A 35 -8.83 2.79 23.87
N PHE A 36 -8.56 1.74 23.12
CA PHE A 36 -7.91 0.54 23.65
C PHE A 36 -6.50 0.85 24.19
N ILE A 37 -6.25 0.49 25.44
CA ILE A 37 -4.94 0.63 26.10
C ILE A 37 -4.30 -0.74 26.23
N TRP A 38 -3.16 -0.93 25.57
CA TRP A 38 -2.41 -2.18 25.67
C TRP A 38 -1.49 -2.18 26.91
N HIS A 39 -2.09 -2.36 28.10
CA HIS A 39 -1.38 -2.31 29.38
C HIS A 39 -0.12 -3.18 29.43
N LYS A 40 -0.22 -4.46 29.03
CA LYS A 40 0.92 -5.38 29.01
C LYS A 40 2.07 -4.93 28.08
N LYS A 41 1.75 -4.24 26.98
CA LYS A 41 2.76 -3.66 26.09
C LYS A 41 3.43 -2.46 26.76
N HIS A 42 2.67 -1.61 27.43
CA HIS A 42 3.23 -0.50 28.19
C HIS A 42 4.16 -0.97 29.31
N GLU A 43 3.80 -2.04 30.01
CA GLU A 43 4.66 -2.70 31.00
C GLU A 43 5.94 -3.22 30.37
N LYS A 44 5.83 -3.99 29.28
CA LYS A 44 6.99 -4.55 28.56
C LYS A 44 7.92 -3.47 27.99
N GLU A 45 7.37 -2.37 27.49
CA GLU A 45 8.15 -1.23 26.97
C GLU A 45 8.62 -0.27 28.08
N GLY A 46 8.28 -0.52 29.34
CA GLY A 46 8.64 0.35 30.47
C GLY A 46 8.01 1.74 30.41
N THR A 47 6.87 1.90 29.73
CA THR A 47 6.23 3.19 29.43
C THR A 47 4.95 3.45 30.22
N THR A 48 4.74 2.68 31.27
CA THR A 48 3.61 2.85 32.20
C THR A 48 3.61 4.24 32.85
N HIS A 49 4.80 4.75 33.19
CA HIS A 49 5.03 6.04 33.84
C HIS A 49 4.75 7.27 32.95
N LEU A 50 4.65 7.09 31.63
CA LEU A 50 4.39 8.22 30.72
C LEU A 50 2.95 8.72 30.87
N SER A 51 2.80 10.03 30.81
CA SER A 51 1.49 10.67 30.73
C SER A 51 0.75 10.28 29.43
N GLU A 52 -0.56 10.45 29.43
CA GLU A 52 -1.37 10.19 28.23
C GLU A 52 -0.95 11.07 27.05
N ALA A 53 -0.64 12.34 27.29
CA ALA A 53 -0.15 13.26 26.27
C ALA A 53 1.18 12.78 25.64
N GLU A 54 2.11 12.25 26.43
CA GLU A 54 3.36 11.69 25.93
C GLU A 54 3.14 10.42 25.11
N LYS A 55 2.23 9.54 25.56
CA LYS A 55 1.84 8.34 24.82
C LYS A 55 1.21 8.69 23.47
N VAL A 56 0.30 9.68 23.44
CA VAL A 56 -0.30 10.20 22.20
C VAL A 56 0.77 10.75 21.26
N ARG A 57 1.68 11.61 21.74
CA ARG A 57 2.76 12.17 20.93
C ARG A 57 3.66 11.08 20.34
N ARG A 58 4.06 10.10 21.16
CA ARG A 58 4.90 8.98 20.70
C ARG A 58 4.19 8.12 19.64
N ASN A 59 2.90 7.86 19.83
CA ASN A 59 2.10 7.13 18.84
C ASN A 59 1.92 7.93 17.54
N GLN A 60 1.76 9.25 17.60
CA GLN A 60 1.71 10.10 16.41
C GLN A 60 3.01 10.02 15.61
N VAL A 61 4.17 10.16 16.27
CA VAL A 61 5.49 10.03 15.61
C VAL A 61 5.64 8.65 14.96
N LYS A 62 5.37 7.57 15.70
CA LYS A 62 5.41 6.20 15.14
C LYS A 62 4.48 6.04 13.92
N ARG A 63 3.29 6.63 13.95
CA ARG A 63 2.34 6.58 12.84
C ARG A 63 2.84 7.34 11.61
N GLU A 64 3.48 8.48 11.81
CA GLU A 64 4.09 9.25 10.72
C GLU A 64 5.27 8.51 10.09
N GLU A 65 6.14 7.92 10.90
CA GLU A 65 7.24 7.08 10.42
C GLU A 65 6.72 5.89 9.60
N MET A 66 5.74 5.16 10.14
CA MET A 66 5.10 4.04 9.45
C MET A 66 4.47 4.47 8.11
N LYS A 67 3.81 5.64 8.06
CA LYS A 67 3.27 6.19 6.81
C LYS A 67 4.36 6.49 5.78
N ARG A 68 5.50 7.05 6.20
CA ARG A 68 6.64 7.33 5.31
C ARG A 68 7.25 6.04 4.77
N GLU A 69 7.43 5.04 5.63
CA GLU A 69 7.92 3.71 5.23
C GLU A 69 7.00 3.04 4.22
N LEU A 70 5.68 3.03 4.49
CA LEU A 70 4.68 2.50 3.56
C LEU A 70 4.73 3.20 2.20
N ALA A 71 4.84 4.53 2.18
CA ALA A 71 4.96 5.29 0.94
C ALA A 71 6.24 4.92 0.15
N SER A 72 7.36 4.76 0.84
CA SER A 72 8.63 4.35 0.23
C SER A 72 8.54 2.94 -0.37
N VAL A 73 7.93 1.99 0.35
CA VAL A 73 7.70 0.63 -0.16
C VAL A 73 6.78 0.63 -1.37
N LYS A 74 5.70 1.42 -1.35
CA LYS A 74 4.78 1.55 -2.49
C LYS A 74 5.50 2.10 -3.72
N ARG A 75 6.30 3.17 -3.56
CA ARG A 75 7.09 3.74 -4.65
C ARG A 75 8.06 2.71 -5.23
N ARG A 76 8.79 1.98 -4.38
CA ARG A 76 9.73 0.94 -4.83
C ARG A 76 9.04 -0.23 -5.56
N ARG A 77 7.79 -0.54 -5.24
CA ARG A 77 7.00 -1.53 -6.00
C ARG A 77 6.67 -1.00 -7.39
N GLN A 78 6.24 0.25 -7.49
CA GLN A 78 5.91 0.88 -8.78
C GLN A 78 7.15 1.01 -9.68
N GLU A 79 8.30 1.43 -9.13
CA GLU A 79 9.56 1.52 -9.88
C GLU A 79 9.97 0.17 -10.48
N ARG A 80 9.91 -0.91 -9.69
CA ARG A 80 10.23 -2.27 -10.19
C ARG A 80 9.25 -2.76 -11.25
N GLU A 81 8.00 -2.35 -11.16
CA GLU A 81 6.99 -2.71 -12.15
C GLU A 81 7.22 -1.96 -13.46
N GLN A 82 7.52 -0.67 -13.40
CA GLN A 82 7.88 0.14 -14.57
C GLN A 82 9.16 -0.36 -15.23
N GLU A 83 10.20 -0.69 -14.45
CA GLU A 83 11.45 -1.25 -14.97
C GLU A 83 11.21 -2.61 -15.67
N ARG A 84 10.36 -3.46 -15.10
CA ARG A 84 9.96 -4.74 -15.72
C ARG A 84 9.25 -4.50 -17.05
N MET A 85 8.26 -3.60 -17.07
CA MET A 85 7.53 -3.25 -18.30
C MET A 85 8.47 -2.72 -19.38
N ALA A 86 9.33 -1.75 -19.05
CA ALA A 86 10.27 -1.16 -20.01
C ALA A 86 11.23 -2.20 -20.60
N ARG A 87 11.71 -3.13 -19.76
CA ARG A 87 12.58 -4.23 -20.21
C ARG A 87 11.85 -5.23 -21.12
N ASP A 88 10.58 -5.52 -20.82
CA ASP A 88 9.78 -6.42 -21.64
C ASP A 88 9.43 -5.77 -22.99
N GLU A 89 9.13 -4.46 -23.01
CA GLU A 89 8.92 -3.68 -24.24
C GLU A 89 10.19 -3.62 -25.12
N GLU A 90 11.36 -3.37 -24.53
CA GLU A 90 12.64 -3.36 -25.26
C GLU A 90 12.93 -4.72 -25.91
N ARG A 91 12.66 -5.81 -25.18
CA ARG A 91 12.80 -7.18 -25.71
C ARG A 91 11.85 -7.47 -26.85
N GLU A 92 10.61 -7.02 -26.74
CA GLU A 92 9.60 -7.19 -27.79
C GLU A 92 9.99 -6.42 -29.05
N MET A 93 10.46 -5.17 -28.92
CA MET A 93 10.95 -4.39 -30.06
C MET A 93 12.12 -5.08 -30.77
N MET A 94 13.13 -5.53 -30.03
CA MET A 94 14.26 -6.26 -30.62
C MET A 94 13.84 -7.56 -31.30
N GLN A 95 12.85 -8.26 -30.75
CA GLN A 95 12.35 -9.49 -31.36
C GLN A 95 11.61 -9.20 -32.66
N ARG A 96 10.76 -8.16 -32.70
CA ARG A 96 10.06 -7.72 -33.91
C ARG A 96 11.04 -7.28 -35.00
N GLU A 97 12.11 -6.56 -34.64
CA GLU A 97 13.17 -6.17 -35.59
C GLU A 97 13.89 -7.38 -36.19
N LYS A 98 14.20 -8.39 -35.37
CA LYS A 98 14.82 -9.64 -35.84
C LYS A 98 13.90 -10.43 -36.76
N GLU A 99 12.63 -10.57 -36.39
CA GLU A 99 11.62 -11.27 -37.19
C GLU A 99 11.38 -10.55 -38.53
N GLY A 100 11.33 -9.21 -38.51
CA GLY A 100 11.24 -8.40 -39.72
C GLY A 100 12.45 -8.57 -40.65
N ALA A 101 13.67 -8.53 -40.10
CA ALA A 101 14.89 -8.77 -40.87
C ALA A 101 14.94 -10.19 -41.47
N TYR A 102 14.57 -11.21 -40.68
CA TYR A 102 14.48 -12.59 -41.14
C TYR A 102 13.48 -12.76 -42.29
N TYR A 103 12.29 -12.16 -42.17
CA TYR A 103 11.26 -12.23 -43.21
C TYR A 103 11.70 -11.56 -44.52
N GLN A 104 12.35 -10.40 -44.43
CA GLN A 104 12.91 -9.69 -45.60
C GLN A 104 14.03 -10.48 -46.31
N GLU A 105 14.83 -11.22 -45.55
CA GLU A 105 15.87 -12.08 -46.14
C GLU A 105 15.26 -13.33 -46.78
N TRP A 106 14.24 -13.92 -46.14
CA TRP A 106 13.49 -15.04 -46.68
C TRP A 106 12.76 -14.69 -47.99
N GLU A 107 12.10 -13.54 -48.07
CA GLU A 107 11.40 -13.05 -49.28
C GLU A 107 12.37 -12.95 -50.48
N LYS A 108 13.58 -12.40 -50.26
CA LYS A 108 14.62 -12.34 -51.30
C LYS A 108 15.08 -13.71 -51.77
N GLN A 109 15.15 -14.69 -50.87
CA GLN A 109 15.51 -16.06 -51.23
C GLN A 109 14.40 -16.73 -52.05
N GLU A 110 13.13 -16.54 -51.70
CA GLU A 110 12.00 -17.06 -52.49
C GLU A 110 11.96 -16.46 -53.90
N ASP A 111 12.16 -15.14 -54.04
CA ASP A 111 12.24 -14.47 -55.33
C ASP A 111 13.41 -14.99 -56.18
N MET A 112 14.56 -15.27 -55.56
CA MET A 112 15.72 -15.83 -56.26
C MET A 112 15.48 -17.27 -56.76
N VAL A 113 14.72 -18.07 -56.03
CA VAL A 113 14.41 -19.46 -56.40
C VAL A 113 13.26 -19.52 -57.42
N SER A 114 12.43 -18.48 -57.48
CA SER A 114 11.26 -18.38 -58.36
C SER A 114 11.55 -17.74 -59.74
N LEU A 115 12.79 -17.31 -59.99
CA LEU A 115 13.32 -16.76 -61.24
C LEU A 115 14.14 -17.81 -62.02
#